data_AF-A0A2D7Z888-F1
#
_entry.id   AF-A0A2D7Z888-F1
#
_cell.length_a   1.000
_cell.length_b   1.000
_cell.length_c   1.000
_cell.angle_alpha   90.00
_cell.angle_beta   90.00
_cell.angle_gamma   90.00
#
_symmetry.space_group_name_H-M   'P 1'
#
loop_
_entity.id
_entity.type
_entity.pdbx_description
1 polymer ?
#
loop_
_entity_poly.entity_id
_entity_poly.type
_entity_poly.pdbx_seq_one_letter_code
_entity_poly.pdbx_strand_id
1 'polypeptide(L)'
;MMDKLGWIFQTHLSPGVVSPKVYAIFLGLLVCLSGCLSGEPEVNDVATEFYGLEYQTVLKAPEFTLINQHGELVSLSDFEGKVVVVAFIYTYCPDVCLIISSNLDYVNDNLGEQSDDVILLSITIDPARDTVSYLGDWTQTMGYDWNHLTGARSELEPVWESWQVVIDDDHIANSTPPEGAMNRLAVLFPDNSTLTIDHLHSELGFQATGTELADAAFESAEVHYNSTSERIGDWQANQNWSWDLYIWNGEQGQWNATQLDLDQINISSDTHLAWAASNTNLSLLPPGADCNGHGWIMGSGGGAHCMCDEGWTRPSDDWLTCVQDGEAELQNQTDADPHADYTLGHGTVTYILDKGLNKRLAFAGIGWDVDEFLHDVRVLVNE
;
A
#
# COMPACT_ATOMS: atom_id res chain seq x y z
N MET A 1 -68.81 38.70 4.96
CA MET A 1 -68.69 37.45 5.76
C MET A 1 -67.52 37.70 6.70
N MET A 2 -67.75 38.45 7.79
CA MET A 2 -68.01 37.92 9.15
C MET A 2 -66.90 36.94 9.57
N ASP A 3 -66.24 37.01 10.71
CA ASP A 3 -66.15 37.87 11.90
C ASP A 3 -65.26 37.04 12.86
N LYS A 4 -64.75 37.66 13.93
CA LYS A 4 -64.17 37.01 15.14
C LYS A 4 -62.70 36.55 14.96
N LEU A 5 -61.70 36.97 15.75
CA LEU A 5 -61.65 37.35 17.16
C LEU A 5 -60.57 38.42 17.38
N GLY A 6 -60.96 39.52 18.02
CA GLY A 6 -60.05 40.32 18.84
C GLY A 6 -60.08 39.84 20.30
N TRP A 7 -59.58 40.70 21.19
CA TRP A 7 -59.38 40.58 22.64
C TRP A 7 -57.98 39.98 22.94
N ILE A 8 -57.00 40.64 23.57
CA ILE A 8 -57.01 41.68 24.60
C ILE A 8 -55.71 42.51 24.50
N PHE A 9 -55.80 43.81 24.20
CA PHE A 9 -54.74 44.79 24.53
C PHE A 9 -55.43 45.99 25.16
N GLN A 10 -55.33 46.10 26.48
CA GLN A 10 -55.76 47.30 27.19
C GLN A 10 -54.98 47.42 28.49
N THR A 11 -53.77 47.98 28.42
CA THR A 11 -53.07 48.50 29.59
C THR A 11 -53.35 50.01 29.68
N HIS A 12 -54.20 50.36 30.64
CA HIS A 12 -54.40 51.73 31.09
C HIS A 12 -53.08 52.29 31.66
N LEU A 13 -52.52 53.32 31.02
CA LEU A 13 -51.59 54.23 31.67
C LEU A 13 -52.19 55.64 31.63
N SER A 14 -52.56 56.12 32.81
CA SER A 14 -53.07 57.47 33.05
C SER A 14 -52.03 58.55 32.71
N PRO A 15 -52.45 59.75 32.28
CA PRO A 15 -51.55 60.86 32.02
C PRO A 15 -51.19 61.51 33.36
N GLY A 16 -50.10 61.04 33.97
CA GLY A 16 -49.56 61.56 35.22
C GLY A 16 -48.10 61.94 35.06
N VAL A 17 -47.86 63.25 34.90
CA VAL A 17 -46.61 64.02 35.08
C VAL A 17 -45.40 63.18 35.54
N VAL A 18 -44.62 62.66 34.59
CA VAL A 18 -43.29 62.08 34.88
C VAL A 18 -42.29 63.24 34.92
N SER A 19 -41.68 63.47 36.09
CA SER A 19 -40.76 64.60 36.28
C SER A 19 -39.51 64.48 35.39
N PRO A 20 -38.95 65.59 34.89
CA PRO A 20 -37.75 65.57 34.03
C PRO A 20 -36.51 64.98 34.71
N LYS A 21 -36.53 64.78 36.03
CA LYS A 21 -35.46 64.10 36.77
C LYS A 21 -35.42 62.59 36.53
N VAL A 22 -36.53 61.97 36.15
CA VAL A 22 -36.61 60.51 35.90
C VAL A 22 -35.96 60.15 34.56
N TYR A 23 -36.11 61.00 33.55
CA TYR A 23 -35.40 60.84 32.27
C TYR A 23 -33.88 60.99 32.41
N ALA A 24 -33.41 61.91 33.27
CA ALA A 24 -31.97 62.09 33.51
C ALA A 24 -31.34 60.86 34.19
N ILE A 25 -32.08 60.15 35.05
CA ILE A 25 -31.60 58.92 35.69
C ILE A 25 -31.56 57.75 34.70
N PHE A 26 -32.57 57.62 33.82
CA PHE A 26 -32.57 56.59 32.78
C PHE A 26 -31.51 56.82 31.70
N LEU A 27 -31.24 58.08 31.31
CA LEU A 27 -30.18 58.41 30.36
C LEU A 27 -28.77 58.22 30.96
N GLY A 28 -28.61 58.49 32.26
CA GLY A 28 -27.35 58.24 32.98
C GLY A 28 -27.04 56.75 33.14
N LEU A 29 -28.05 55.90 33.37
CA LEU A 29 -27.85 54.45 33.47
C LEU A 29 -27.44 53.81 32.13
N LEU A 30 -27.91 54.34 31.00
CA LEU A 30 -27.51 53.88 29.67
C LEU A 30 -26.05 54.25 29.33
N VAL A 31 -25.52 55.36 29.86
CA VAL A 31 -24.13 55.78 29.62
C VAL A 31 -23.14 54.98 30.47
N CYS A 32 -23.55 54.47 31.64
CA CYS A 32 -22.70 53.67 32.52
C CYS A 32 -22.58 52.18 32.12
N LEU A 33 -23.36 51.70 31.14
CA LEU A 33 -23.27 50.32 30.63
C LEU A 33 -22.33 50.19 29.42
N SER A 34 -21.82 51.30 28.87
CA SER A 34 -20.88 51.32 27.74
C SER A 34 -19.41 51.05 28.14
N GLY A 35 -19.15 50.78 29.42
CA GLY A 35 -17.80 50.75 30.00
C GLY A 35 -17.12 49.39 30.09
N CYS A 36 -17.72 48.30 29.60
CA CYS A 36 -17.11 46.96 29.59
C CYS A 36 -17.13 46.34 28.19
N LEU A 37 -16.55 47.03 27.21
CA LEU A 37 -16.04 46.41 25.97
C LEU A 37 -14.65 46.96 25.67
N SER A 38 -13.75 46.75 26.62
CA SER A 38 -12.31 46.70 26.35
C SER A 38 -11.78 45.46 27.07
N GLY A 39 -12.19 44.29 26.57
CA GLY A 39 -11.32 43.14 26.69
C GLY A 39 -10.04 43.53 25.96
N GLU A 40 -8.94 43.59 26.69
CA GLU A 40 -7.62 43.49 26.09
C GLU A 40 -7.66 42.32 25.11
N PRO A 41 -7.06 42.42 23.92
CA PRO A 41 -6.89 41.22 23.13
C PRO A 41 -6.08 40.28 24.02
N GLU A 42 -6.73 39.23 24.54
CA GLU A 42 -5.99 38.03 24.88
C GLU A 42 -5.11 37.80 23.67
N VAL A 43 -3.81 37.83 23.90
CA VAL A 43 -2.86 37.28 22.96
C VAL A 43 -3.37 35.86 22.77
N ASN A 44 -4.12 35.64 21.69
CA ASN A 44 -4.23 34.33 21.11
C ASN A 44 -2.78 33.97 20.82
N ASP A 45 -2.18 33.25 21.77
CA ASP A 45 -1.15 32.29 21.46
C ASP A 45 -1.76 31.52 20.28
N VAL A 46 -1.29 31.84 19.07
CA VAL A 46 -1.64 31.04 17.91
C VAL A 46 -0.89 29.75 18.18
N ALA A 47 -1.48 28.88 19.01
CA ALA A 47 -1.10 27.50 19.08
C ALA A 47 -1.27 27.03 17.65
N THR A 48 -0.16 26.82 16.95
CA THR A 48 -0.20 26.34 15.58
C THR A 48 -0.92 24.99 15.65
N GLU A 49 -2.13 24.94 15.11
CA GLU A 49 -2.99 23.77 15.23
C GLU A 49 -2.45 22.71 14.28
N PHE A 50 -1.92 21.62 14.85
CA PHE A 50 -1.50 20.45 14.09
C PHE A 50 -2.70 19.54 13.84
N TYR A 51 -2.76 18.96 12.64
CA TYR A 51 -3.74 17.95 12.27
C TYR A 51 -3.31 16.54 12.70
N GLY A 52 -2.01 16.29 12.76
CA GLY A 52 -1.43 15.06 13.26
C GLY A 52 -1.59 14.88 14.77
N LEU A 53 -1.46 13.64 15.24
CA LEU A 53 -1.46 13.36 16.67
C LEU A 53 -0.17 13.90 17.30
N GLU A 54 -0.28 15.00 18.06
CA GLU A 54 0.86 15.58 18.75
C GLU A 54 1.29 14.77 19.97
N TYR A 55 2.59 14.52 20.08
CA TYR A 55 3.21 13.95 21.27
C TYR A 55 3.21 14.97 22.41
N GLN A 56 2.44 14.70 23.47
CA GLN A 56 2.37 15.57 24.64
C GLN A 56 3.69 15.71 25.41
N THR A 57 4.60 14.75 25.25
CA THR A 57 5.95 14.81 25.80
C THR A 57 6.93 14.73 24.65
N VAL A 58 7.82 15.72 24.56
CA VAL A 58 8.89 15.73 23.57
C VAL A 58 9.83 14.57 23.87
N LEU A 59 9.79 13.54 23.02
CA LEU A 59 10.64 12.37 23.09
C LEU A 59 11.61 12.42 21.90
N LYS A 60 12.91 12.35 22.16
CA LYS A 60 13.91 12.18 21.11
C LYS A 60 13.60 10.87 20.36
N ALA A 61 13.62 10.92 19.04
CA ALA A 61 13.42 9.73 18.23
C ALA A 61 14.55 8.72 18.47
N PRO A 62 14.26 7.40 18.49
CA PRO A 62 15.30 6.39 18.58
C PRO A 62 16.23 6.45 17.36
N GLU A 63 17.54 6.35 17.62
CA GLU A 63 18.56 6.37 16.57
C GLU A 63 18.54 5.07 15.75
N PHE A 64 18.90 5.19 14.47
CA PHE A 64 19.19 4.06 13.60
C PHE A 64 20.32 4.43 12.65
N THR A 65 21.03 3.42 12.15
CA THR A 65 21.92 3.50 11.00
C THR A 65 21.60 2.32 10.10
N LEU A 66 21.10 2.60 8.91
CA LEU A 66 20.63 1.60 7.94
C LEU A 66 21.26 1.87 6.57
N ILE A 67 21.02 0.99 5.59
CA ILE A 67 21.48 1.18 4.21
C ILE A 67 20.32 1.63 3.32
N ASN A 68 20.56 2.58 2.43
CA ASN A 68 19.56 3.03 1.45
C ASN A 68 19.56 2.16 0.18
N GLN A 69 18.67 2.47 -0.76
CA GLN A 69 18.53 1.81 -2.06
C GLN A 69 19.77 1.93 -2.96
N HIS A 70 20.73 2.80 -2.62
CA HIS A 70 22.00 2.98 -3.32
C HIS A 70 23.17 2.26 -2.62
N GLY A 71 22.90 1.57 -1.51
CA GLY A 71 23.91 0.89 -0.69
C GLY A 71 24.71 1.83 0.21
N GLU A 72 24.24 3.05 0.42
CA GLU A 72 24.87 4.05 1.26
C GLU A 72 24.33 3.96 2.69
N LEU A 73 25.20 4.16 3.69
CA LEU A 73 24.77 4.22 5.09
C LEU A 73 24.09 5.55 5.37
N VAL A 74 22.91 5.48 5.99
CA VAL A 74 22.09 6.62 6.41
C VAL A 74 21.79 6.49 7.89
N SER A 75 22.15 7.50 8.67
CA SER A 75 21.81 7.60 10.09
C SER A 75 20.80 8.70 10.33
N LEU A 76 19.92 8.53 11.31
CA LEU A 76 18.94 9.56 11.65
C LEU A 76 19.62 10.88 12.06
N SER A 77 20.73 10.77 12.78
CA SER A 77 21.57 11.90 13.20
C SER A 77 22.19 12.71 12.06
N ASP A 78 22.26 12.17 10.83
CA ASP A 78 22.75 12.92 9.65
C ASP A 78 21.81 14.07 9.26
N PHE A 79 20.56 14.05 9.76
CA PHE A 79 19.51 15.00 9.42
C PHE A 79 19.19 16.01 10.53
N GLU A 80 20.04 16.13 11.55
CA GLU A 80 19.85 17.14 12.61
C GLU A 80 19.80 18.56 12.01
N GLY A 81 18.83 19.35 12.44
CA GLY A 81 18.53 20.68 11.89
C GLY A 81 17.47 20.71 10.79
N LYS A 82 17.00 19.54 10.32
CA LYS A 82 15.92 19.41 9.32
C LYS A 82 14.69 18.73 9.93
N VAL A 83 13.53 18.97 9.34
CA VAL A 83 12.30 18.20 9.65
C VAL A 83 12.40 16.85 8.96
N VAL A 84 12.15 15.76 9.68
CA VAL A 84 12.28 14.40 9.14
C VAL A 84 10.94 13.69 9.19
N VAL A 85 10.47 13.20 8.04
CA VAL A 85 9.32 12.30 7.94
C VAL A 85 9.82 10.87 7.89
N VAL A 86 9.29 10.00 8.74
CA VAL A 86 9.66 8.57 8.77
C VAL A 86 8.41 7.72 8.60
N ALA A 87 8.35 6.96 7.52
CA ALA A 87 7.30 5.99 7.25
C ALA A 87 7.84 4.55 7.28
N PHE A 88 7.07 3.62 7.85
CA PHE A 88 7.38 2.19 7.81
C PHE A 88 6.50 1.52 6.76
N ILE A 89 7.13 1.00 5.70
CA ILE A 89 6.44 0.45 4.53
C ILE A 89 7.15 -0.82 4.05
N TYR A 90 6.61 -1.50 3.05
CA TYR A 90 7.36 -2.48 2.27
C TYR A 90 6.82 -2.47 0.84
N THR A 91 7.68 -2.78 -0.13
CA THR A 91 7.37 -2.58 -1.55
C THR A 91 6.25 -3.47 -2.08
N TYR A 92 6.11 -4.65 -1.49
CA TYR A 92 5.15 -5.68 -1.92
C TYR A 92 3.77 -5.55 -1.25
N CYS A 93 3.53 -4.49 -0.48
CA CYS A 93 2.24 -4.33 0.19
C CYS A 93 1.11 -4.09 -0.83
N PRO A 94 0.06 -4.92 -0.85
CA PRO A 94 -1.06 -4.76 -1.79
C PRO A 94 -2.05 -3.66 -1.40
N ASP A 95 -1.87 -3.01 -0.24
CA ASP A 95 -2.85 -2.10 0.36
C ASP A 95 -2.23 -0.72 0.66
N VAL A 96 -1.97 -0.44 1.95
CA VAL A 96 -1.76 0.92 2.45
C VAL A 96 -0.42 1.55 2.09
N CYS A 97 0.64 0.75 1.89
CA CYS A 97 1.98 1.30 1.70
C CYS A 97 2.13 2.04 0.37
N LEU A 98 1.43 1.61 -0.68
CA LEU A 98 1.44 2.30 -1.98
C LEU A 98 0.77 3.67 -1.86
N ILE A 99 -0.30 3.78 -1.07
CA ILE A 99 -0.99 5.05 -0.80
C ILE A 99 -0.07 5.98 -0.01
N ILE A 100 0.59 5.48 1.05
CA ILE A 100 1.52 6.27 1.85
C ILE A 100 2.68 6.77 0.98
N SER A 101 3.28 5.90 0.16
CA SER A 101 4.38 6.28 -0.72
C SER A 101 3.96 7.35 -1.73
N SER A 102 2.77 7.21 -2.33
CA SER A 102 2.20 8.24 -3.22
C SER A 102 1.91 9.56 -2.50
N ASN A 103 1.48 9.53 -1.23
CA ASN A 103 1.27 10.74 -0.45
C ASN A 103 2.59 11.43 -0.11
N LEU A 104 3.65 10.67 0.21
CA LEU A 104 4.98 11.21 0.44
C LEU A 104 5.56 11.85 -0.81
N ASP A 105 5.37 11.21 -1.98
CA ASP A 105 5.74 11.77 -3.27
C ASP A 105 5.04 13.11 -3.57
N TYR A 106 3.72 13.16 -3.33
CA TYR A 106 2.96 14.40 -3.42
C TYR A 106 3.52 15.49 -2.47
N VAL A 107 3.84 15.12 -1.22
CA VAL A 107 4.45 16.07 -0.27
C VAL A 107 5.77 16.57 -0.82
N ASN A 108 6.65 15.69 -1.29
CA ASN A 108 7.97 16.02 -1.86
C ASN A 108 7.86 17.07 -2.98
N ASP A 109 6.97 16.81 -3.95
CA ASP A 109 6.71 17.70 -5.10
C ASP A 109 6.15 19.08 -4.69
N ASN A 110 5.44 19.15 -3.56
CA ASN A 110 4.75 20.34 -3.12
C ASN A 110 5.49 21.11 -2.00
N LEU A 111 6.67 20.68 -1.56
CA LEU A 111 7.44 21.43 -0.56
C LEU A 111 7.97 22.78 -1.07
N GLY A 112 8.18 22.92 -2.38
CA GLY A 112 8.65 24.17 -2.99
C GLY A 112 10.01 24.61 -2.43
N GLU A 113 10.12 25.87 -1.99
CA GLU A 113 11.38 26.41 -1.45
C GLU A 113 11.83 25.73 -0.13
N GLN A 114 10.92 25.02 0.56
CA GLN A 114 11.21 24.35 1.82
C GLN A 114 11.73 22.91 1.62
N SER A 115 11.90 22.43 0.39
CA SER A 115 12.36 21.05 0.11
C SER A 115 13.73 20.76 0.74
N ASP A 116 14.62 21.75 0.76
CA ASP A 116 15.95 21.62 1.38
C ASP A 116 15.89 21.50 2.91
N ASP A 117 14.77 21.79 3.57
CA ASP A 117 14.62 21.73 5.03
C ASP A 117 13.89 20.47 5.53
N VAL A 118 13.46 19.60 4.60
CA VAL A 118 12.69 18.39 4.90
C VAL A 118 13.41 17.17 4.35
N ILE A 119 13.39 16.08 5.11
CA ILE A 119 13.91 14.78 4.69
C ILE A 119 12.79 13.76 4.79
N LEU A 120 12.49 13.07 3.70
CA LEU A 120 11.60 11.92 3.70
C LEU A 120 12.43 10.65 3.82
N LEU A 121 12.05 9.78 4.76
CA LEU A 121 12.64 8.48 4.97
C LEU A 121 11.53 7.44 4.96
N SER A 122 11.80 6.32 4.33
CA SER A 122 10.99 5.13 4.50
C SER A 122 11.86 3.97 4.95
N ILE A 123 11.38 3.17 5.89
CA ILE A 123 12.10 2.03 6.46
C ILE A 123 11.30 0.78 6.15
N THR A 124 11.95 -0.23 5.55
CA THR A 124 11.27 -1.47 5.23
C THR A 124 10.87 -2.24 6.49
N ILE A 125 9.69 -2.86 6.45
CA ILE A 125 9.29 -3.90 7.41
C ILE A 125 9.51 -5.32 6.89
N ASP A 126 10.02 -5.45 5.66
CA ASP A 126 10.23 -6.71 4.96
C ASP A 126 11.60 -6.79 4.27
N PRO A 127 12.68 -6.86 5.05
CA PRO A 127 14.05 -6.89 4.54
C PRO A 127 14.40 -8.14 3.74
N ALA A 128 13.59 -9.20 3.81
CA ALA A 128 13.83 -10.41 3.03
C ALA A 128 13.68 -10.15 1.53
N ARG A 129 12.74 -9.26 1.15
CA ARG A 129 12.44 -8.89 -0.23
C ARG A 129 12.98 -7.52 -0.60
N ASP A 130 12.88 -6.55 0.30
CA ASP A 130 13.34 -5.17 0.11
C ASP A 130 14.86 -5.06 0.24
N THR A 131 15.58 -5.81 -0.59
CA THR A 131 17.03 -5.73 -0.73
C THR A 131 17.42 -4.40 -1.38
N VAL A 132 18.68 -3.98 -1.24
CA VAL A 132 19.19 -2.75 -1.85
C VAL A 132 18.93 -2.71 -3.36
N SER A 133 19.21 -3.81 -4.08
CA SER A 133 18.98 -3.89 -5.52
C SER A 133 17.50 -3.75 -5.86
N TYR A 134 16.63 -4.46 -5.13
CA TYR A 134 15.20 -4.42 -5.39
C TYR A 134 14.60 -3.04 -5.11
N LEU A 135 14.97 -2.42 -3.98
CA LEU A 135 14.57 -1.05 -3.67
C LEU A 135 15.06 -0.06 -4.73
N GLY A 136 16.26 -0.27 -5.28
CA GLY A 136 16.79 0.55 -6.38
C GLY A 136 15.91 0.49 -7.62
N ASP A 137 15.52 -0.71 -8.05
CA ASP A 137 14.66 -0.91 -9.22
C ASP A 137 13.23 -0.38 -8.98
N TRP A 138 12.69 -0.64 -7.78
CA TRP A 138 11.36 -0.19 -7.36
C TRP A 138 11.28 1.33 -7.32
N THR A 139 12.21 2.01 -6.65
CA THR A 139 12.24 3.49 -6.57
C THR A 139 12.40 4.13 -7.94
N GLN A 140 13.26 3.59 -8.80
CA GLN A 140 13.43 4.05 -10.18
C GLN A 140 12.12 3.94 -10.99
N THR A 141 11.42 2.82 -10.85
CA THR A 141 10.14 2.58 -11.55
C THR A 141 9.05 3.52 -11.06
N MET A 142 8.99 3.75 -9.75
CA MET A 142 7.99 4.63 -9.13
C MET A 142 8.31 6.12 -9.27
N GLY A 143 9.56 6.47 -9.56
CA GLY A 143 10.03 7.86 -9.64
C GLY A 143 10.34 8.49 -8.27
N TYR A 144 10.54 7.67 -7.24
CA TYR A 144 10.83 8.13 -5.87
C TYR A 144 12.32 8.39 -5.68
N ASP A 145 12.67 9.53 -5.07
CA ASP A 145 14.05 10.01 -4.94
C ASP A 145 14.57 10.12 -3.50
N TRP A 146 13.70 9.89 -2.50
CA TRP A 146 14.10 9.94 -1.10
C TRP A 146 14.77 8.64 -0.63
N ASN A 147 15.27 8.61 0.61
CA ASN A 147 15.96 7.42 1.11
C ASN A 147 14.95 6.31 1.50
N HIS A 148 15.08 5.16 0.83
CA HIS A 148 14.40 3.92 1.16
C HIS A 148 15.38 2.99 1.88
N LEU A 149 15.18 2.82 3.17
CA LEU A 149 16.12 2.19 4.09
C LEU A 149 15.78 0.72 4.31
N THR A 150 16.82 -0.11 4.25
CA THR A 150 16.79 -1.55 4.50
C THR A 150 18.02 -1.98 5.30
N GLY A 151 18.12 -3.28 5.58
CA GLY A 151 19.20 -3.89 6.35
C GLY A 151 18.90 -5.36 6.61
N ALA A 152 19.80 -6.05 7.31
CA ALA A 152 19.47 -7.38 7.78
C ALA A 152 18.32 -7.31 8.80
N ARG A 153 17.47 -8.34 8.88
CA ARG A 153 16.37 -8.38 9.88
C ARG A 153 16.88 -8.14 11.31
N SER A 154 18.05 -8.67 11.67
CA SER A 154 18.69 -8.45 12.97
C SER A 154 19.07 -6.98 13.24
N GLU A 155 19.24 -6.17 12.20
CA GLU A 155 19.52 -4.73 12.31
C GLU A 155 18.23 -3.91 12.41
N LEU A 156 17.16 -4.38 11.75
CA LEU A 156 15.86 -3.70 11.71
C LEU A 156 14.97 -4.02 12.92
N GLU A 157 15.03 -5.22 13.49
CA GLU A 157 14.23 -5.60 14.67
C GLU A 157 14.38 -4.62 15.85
N PRO A 158 15.60 -4.22 16.26
CA PRO A 158 15.77 -3.19 17.29
C PRO A 158 15.21 -1.81 16.89
N VAL A 159 15.23 -1.48 15.59
CA VAL A 159 14.64 -0.24 15.08
C VAL A 159 13.13 -0.30 15.21
N TRP A 160 12.47 -1.36 14.73
CA TRP A 160 11.02 -1.53 14.86
C TRP A 160 10.57 -1.51 16.32
N GLU A 161 11.27 -2.24 17.20
CA GLU A 161 10.96 -2.28 18.64
C GLU A 161 11.07 -0.89 19.28
N SER A 162 12.19 -0.19 19.05
CA SER A 162 12.42 1.14 19.63
C SER A 162 11.46 2.20 19.09
N TRP A 163 11.03 2.05 17.84
CA TRP A 163 10.01 2.90 17.23
C TRP A 163 8.57 2.49 17.55
N GLN A 164 8.38 1.36 18.25
CA GLN A 164 7.09 0.76 18.61
C GLN A 164 6.24 0.35 17.39
N VAL A 165 6.92 -0.09 16.34
CA VAL A 165 6.31 -0.63 15.13
C VAL A 165 6.13 -2.14 15.34
N VAL A 166 4.89 -2.61 15.25
CA VAL A 166 4.57 -4.03 15.38
C VAL A 166 4.58 -4.64 13.99
N ILE A 167 5.38 -5.69 13.81
CA ILE A 167 5.44 -6.44 12.56
C ILE A 167 4.52 -7.65 12.68
N ASP A 168 3.59 -7.76 11.75
CA ASP A 168 2.71 -8.93 11.58
C ASP A 168 3.30 -9.78 10.45
N ASP A 169 4.15 -10.73 10.83
CA ASP A 169 4.81 -11.63 9.87
C ASP A 169 3.77 -12.45 9.07
N ASP A 170 2.61 -12.78 9.67
CA ASP A 170 1.54 -13.49 8.97
C ASP A 170 0.91 -12.59 7.89
N HIS A 171 0.71 -11.30 8.17
CA HIS A 171 0.23 -10.35 7.16
C HIS A 171 1.24 -10.12 6.03
N ILE A 172 2.54 -10.07 6.34
CA ILE A 172 3.61 -9.95 5.35
C ILE A 172 3.67 -11.20 4.47
N ALA A 173 3.59 -12.39 5.07
CA ALA A 173 3.56 -13.67 4.38
C ALA A 173 2.28 -13.85 3.53
N ASN A 174 1.12 -13.45 4.04
CA ASN A 174 -0.14 -13.46 3.28
C ASN A 174 -0.19 -12.42 2.15
N SER A 175 0.72 -11.44 2.18
CA SER A 175 0.93 -10.48 1.10
C SER A 175 1.95 -10.98 0.07
N THR A 176 2.45 -12.22 0.18
CA THR A 176 3.35 -12.84 -0.78
C THR A 176 2.57 -13.67 -1.81
N PRO A 177 3.03 -13.73 -3.07
CA PRO A 177 3.02 -14.98 -3.82
C PRO A 177 3.65 -16.06 -2.97
N PRO A 178 3.05 -17.25 -2.88
CA PRO A 178 3.74 -18.36 -2.23
C PRO A 178 5.17 -18.52 -2.76
N GLU A 179 6.13 -18.77 -1.87
CA GLU A 179 7.48 -19.19 -2.25
C GLU A 179 7.36 -20.44 -3.10
N GLY A 180 7.89 -20.44 -4.34
CA GLY A 180 7.61 -21.53 -5.28
C GLY A 180 6.41 -21.30 -6.20
N ALA A 181 5.71 -20.16 -6.12
CA ALA A 181 4.64 -19.82 -7.06
C ALA A 181 5.14 -19.92 -8.50
N MET A 182 4.43 -20.70 -9.31
CA MET A 182 4.78 -20.92 -10.71
C MET A 182 3.80 -20.17 -11.61
N ASN A 183 4.33 -19.39 -12.54
CA ASN A 183 3.58 -18.90 -13.67
C ASN A 183 3.58 -19.95 -14.78
N ARG A 184 2.40 -20.53 -15.06
CA ARG A 184 2.22 -21.43 -16.20
C ARG A 184 2.10 -20.68 -17.53
N LEU A 185 2.83 -21.18 -18.51
CA LEU A 185 2.68 -20.86 -19.93
C LEU A 185 2.33 -22.14 -20.69
N ALA A 186 1.17 -22.16 -21.34
CA ALA A 186 0.73 -23.29 -22.16
C ALA A 186 0.68 -22.94 -23.66
N VAL A 187 0.92 -23.92 -24.52
CA VAL A 187 0.79 -23.77 -25.97
C VAL A 187 0.00 -24.96 -26.53
N LEU A 188 -1.13 -24.69 -27.19
CA LEU A 188 -1.93 -25.67 -27.92
C LEU A 188 -1.65 -25.54 -29.43
N PHE A 189 -0.93 -26.52 -29.97
CA PHE A 189 -0.49 -26.55 -31.36
C PHE A 189 -1.60 -27.00 -32.32
N PRO A 190 -1.49 -26.69 -33.63
CA PRO A 190 -2.49 -27.07 -34.64
C PRO A 190 -2.75 -28.58 -34.78
N ASP A 191 -1.83 -29.43 -34.34
CA ASP A 191 -1.98 -30.89 -34.32
C ASP A 191 -2.68 -31.41 -33.06
N ASN A 192 -3.21 -30.51 -32.23
CA ASN A 192 -3.85 -30.76 -30.93
C ASN A 192 -2.89 -31.28 -29.84
N SER A 193 -1.57 -31.18 -30.04
CA SER A 193 -0.61 -31.38 -28.95
C SER A 193 -0.51 -30.14 -28.07
N THR A 194 -0.22 -30.34 -26.79
CA THR A 194 0.00 -29.27 -25.82
C THR A 194 1.42 -29.29 -25.27
N LEU A 195 1.98 -28.11 -25.07
CA LEU A 195 3.19 -27.86 -24.30
C LEU A 195 2.79 -27.06 -23.05
N THR A 196 3.32 -27.45 -21.91
CA THR A 196 3.16 -26.73 -20.64
C THR A 196 4.55 -26.41 -20.11
N ILE A 197 4.77 -25.16 -19.75
CA ILE A 197 5.99 -24.66 -19.15
C ILE A 197 5.57 -23.96 -17.87
N ASP A 198 6.10 -24.41 -16.73
CA ASP A 198 5.91 -23.75 -15.45
C ASP A 198 7.21 -23.02 -15.13
N HIS A 199 7.13 -21.70 -14.97
CA HIS A 199 8.29 -20.85 -14.66
C HIS A 199 8.13 -20.24 -13.26
N LEU A 200 9.23 -20.16 -12.51
CA LEU A 200 9.19 -19.69 -11.13
C LEU A 200 8.96 -18.17 -11.10
N HIS A 201 7.90 -17.73 -10.42
CA HIS A 201 7.52 -16.31 -10.39
C HIS A 201 8.63 -15.42 -9.82
N SER A 202 9.38 -15.91 -8.83
CA SER A 202 10.47 -15.17 -8.20
C SER A 202 11.72 -15.00 -9.08
N GLU A 203 11.79 -15.69 -10.23
CA GLU A 203 12.85 -15.50 -11.23
C GLU A 203 12.53 -14.36 -12.21
N LEU A 204 11.30 -13.84 -12.17
CA LEU A 204 10.88 -12.69 -12.97
C LEU A 204 11.20 -11.36 -12.27
N GLY A 205 11.43 -10.30 -13.05
CA GLY A 205 11.63 -8.96 -12.53
C GLY A 205 10.42 -8.39 -11.78
N PHE A 206 10.65 -7.31 -11.01
CA PHE A 206 9.56 -6.56 -10.40
C PHE A 206 8.63 -5.99 -11.48
N GLN A 207 7.32 -6.19 -11.32
CA GLN A 207 6.30 -5.84 -12.33
C GLN A 207 6.58 -6.45 -13.72
N ALA A 208 7.07 -7.68 -13.74
CA ALA A 208 7.31 -8.41 -14.97
C ALA A 208 6.11 -8.36 -15.92
N THR A 209 6.38 -8.21 -17.20
CA THR A 209 5.35 -8.21 -18.24
C THR A 209 5.18 -9.62 -18.82
N GLY A 210 4.09 -9.84 -19.56
CA GLY A 210 3.88 -11.08 -20.30
C GLY A 210 5.01 -11.39 -21.28
N THR A 211 5.74 -10.36 -21.75
CA THR A 211 6.91 -10.55 -22.62
C THR A 211 8.05 -11.22 -21.86
N GLU A 212 8.32 -10.75 -20.64
CA GLU A 212 9.38 -11.29 -19.79
C GLU A 212 9.08 -12.73 -19.37
N LEU A 213 7.83 -13.02 -18.98
CA LEU A 213 7.40 -14.39 -18.71
C LEU A 213 7.52 -15.28 -19.97
N ALA A 214 7.09 -14.80 -21.13
CA ALA A 214 7.16 -15.58 -22.36
C ALA A 214 8.61 -15.89 -22.74
N ASP A 215 9.49 -14.89 -22.71
CA ASP A 215 10.91 -15.06 -23.06
C ASP A 215 11.58 -16.02 -22.08
N ALA A 216 11.40 -15.84 -20.77
CA ALA A 216 11.99 -16.71 -19.74
C ALA A 216 11.49 -18.16 -19.84
N ALA A 217 10.17 -18.35 -20.00
CA ALA A 217 9.56 -19.66 -20.14
C ALA A 217 10.03 -20.38 -21.42
N PHE A 218 9.97 -19.71 -22.58
CA PHE A 218 10.38 -20.32 -23.84
C PHE A 218 11.89 -20.59 -23.89
N GLU A 219 12.71 -19.72 -23.32
CA GLU A 219 14.15 -19.97 -23.18
C GLU A 219 14.41 -21.21 -22.31
N SER A 220 13.75 -21.33 -21.16
CA SER A 220 13.90 -22.50 -20.26
C SER A 220 13.46 -23.82 -20.90
N ALA A 221 12.49 -23.78 -21.81
CA ALA A 221 12.00 -24.93 -22.55
C ALA A 221 12.76 -25.21 -23.86
N GLU A 222 13.79 -24.42 -24.19
CA GLU A 222 14.52 -24.48 -25.46
C GLU A 222 13.60 -24.34 -26.70
N VAL A 223 12.52 -23.57 -26.58
CA VAL A 223 11.53 -23.35 -27.64
C VAL A 223 11.80 -22.01 -28.32
N HIS A 224 11.96 -22.04 -29.63
CA HIS A 224 12.10 -20.80 -30.40
C HIS A 224 10.78 -20.02 -30.44
N TYR A 225 10.74 -18.90 -29.74
CA TYR A 225 9.65 -17.93 -29.79
C TYR A 225 10.05 -16.70 -30.58
N ASN A 226 9.19 -16.27 -31.50
CA ASN A 226 9.35 -15.00 -32.20
C ASN A 226 7.99 -14.39 -32.50
N SER A 227 7.64 -13.39 -31.68
CA SER A 227 6.39 -12.62 -31.76
C SER A 227 6.22 -11.93 -33.11
N THR A 228 7.29 -11.38 -33.71
CA THR A 228 7.22 -10.66 -34.99
C THR A 228 6.92 -11.58 -36.17
N SER A 229 7.38 -12.82 -36.13
CA SER A 229 7.16 -13.82 -37.18
C SER A 229 5.98 -14.75 -36.90
N GLU A 230 5.26 -14.53 -35.80
CA GLU A 230 4.16 -15.38 -35.29
C GLU A 230 4.54 -16.86 -35.25
N ARG A 231 5.76 -17.14 -34.76
CA ARG A 231 6.33 -18.49 -34.70
C ARG A 231 6.57 -18.93 -33.27
N ILE A 232 6.08 -20.11 -32.94
CA ILE A 232 6.31 -20.80 -31.67
C ILE A 232 6.81 -22.21 -31.99
N GLY A 233 8.05 -22.50 -31.61
CA GLY A 233 8.76 -23.73 -31.97
C GLY A 233 8.86 -23.89 -33.49
N ASP A 234 8.31 -24.98 -34.01
CA ASP A 234 8.28 -25.26 -35.45
C ASP A 234 7.07 -24.71 -36.21
N TRP A 235 6.11 -24.14 -35.48
CA TRP A 235 4.83 -23.73 -36.01
C TRP A 235 4.78 -22.24 -36.29
N GLN A 236 4.49 -21.89 -37.54
CA GLN A 236 4.28 -20.52 -37.98
C GLN A 236 2.83 -20.34 -38.44
N ALA A 237 2.17 -19.30 -37.92
CA ALA A 237 0.81 -18.94 -38.33
C ALA A 237 0.73 -18.66 -39.83
N ASN A 238 -0.46 -18.84 -40.41
CA ASN A 238 -0.68 -18.64 -41.84
C ASN A 238 -2.14 -18.24 -42.13
N GLN A 239 -2.55 -18.28 -43.40
CA GLN A 239 -3.89 -17.84 -43.79
C GLN A 239 -5.04 -18.72 -43.24
N ASN A 240 -4.75 -19.95 -42.79
CA ASN A 240 -5.77 -20.89 -42.32
C ASN A 240 -5.97 -20.86 -40.80
N TRP A 241 -5.00 -20.36 -40.03
CA TRP A 241 -5.05 -20.32 -38.57
C TRP A 241 -4.05 -19.28 -38.02
N SER A 242 -4.40 -18.71 -36.87
CA SER A 242 -3.65 -17.68 -36.13
C SER A 242 -3.32 -18.18 -34.72
N TRP A 243 -2.34 -17.54 -34.09
CA TRP A 243 -2.11 -17.68 -32.65
C TRP A 243 -3.03 -16.73 -31.90
N ASP A 244 -3.86 -17.28 -31.01
CA ASP A 244 -4.70 -16.49 -30.12
C ASP A 244 -4.12 -16.61 -28.69
N LEU A 245 -3.99 -15.47 -28.00
CA LEU A 245 -3.47 -15.38 -26.63
C LEU A 245 -4.62 -15.44 -25.62
N TYR A 246 -4.41 -16.18 -24.55
CA TYR A 246 -5.35 -16.38 -23.46
C TYR A 246 -4.69 -16.12 -22.12
N ILE A 247 -5.50 -15.60 -21.18
CA ILE A 247 -5.13 -15.42 -19.78
C ILE A 247 -6.03 -16.33 -18.94
N TRP A 248 -5.45 -17.00 -17.96
CA TRP A 248 -6.19 -17.86 -17.05
C TRP A 248 -7.08 -17.02 -16.12
N ASN A 249 -8.36 -17.38 -16.04
CA ASN A 249 -9.28 -16.87 -15.04
C ASN A 249 -9.40 -17.91 -13.92
N GLY A 250 -8.72 -17.66 -12.80
CA GLY A 250 -8.76 -18.53 -11.62
C GLY A 250 -10.13 -18.65 -10.97
N GLU A 251 -10.98 -17.63 -11.06
CA GLU A 251 -12.34 -17.65 -10.48
C GLU A 251 -13.28 -18.60 -11.23
N GLN A 252 -13.15 -18.64 -12.56
CA GLN A 252 -13.98 -19.46 -13.44
C GLN A 252 -13.33 -20.80 -13.80
N GLY A 253 -12.02 -20.94 -13.54
CA GLY A 253 -11.22 -22.09 -13.95
C GLY A 253 -11.17 -22.24 -15.47
N GLN A 254 -11.05 -21.13 -16.21
CA GLN A 254 -11.13 -21.10 -17.67
C GLN A 254 -10.11 -20.16 -18.31
N TRP A 255 -9.71 -20.47 -19.53
CA TRP A 255 -8.89 -19.61 -20.38
C TRP A 255 -9.76 -18.57 -21.10
N ASN A 256 -9.48 -17.29 -20.87
CA ASN A 256 -10.17 -16.18 -21.53
C ASN A 256 -9.27 -15.55 -22.59
N ALA A 257 -9.77 -15.41 -23.80
CA ALA A 257 -9.03 -14.75 -24.88
C ALA A 257 -8.80 -13.28 -24.52
N THR A 258 -7.58 -12.80 -24.75
CA THR A 258 -7.22 -11.39 -24.56
C THR A 258 -6.90 -10.74 -25.91
N GLN A 259 -7.03 -9.42 -25.97
CA GLN A 259 -6.57 -8.59 -27.09
C GLN A 259 -5.41 -7.68 -26.67
N LEU A 260 -4.92 -7.86 -25.44
CA LEU A 260 -3.76 -7.15 -24.93
C LEU A 260 -2.50 -7.74 -25.56
N ASP A 261 -1.55 -6.86 -25.85
CA ASP A 261 -0.19 -7.25 -26.18
C ASP A 261 0.54 -7.70 -24.90
N LEU A 262 1.58 -8.51 -25.05
CA LEU A 262 2.30 -9.11 -23.91
C LEU A 262 2.93 -8.09 -22.97
N ASP A 263 3.37 -6.95 -23.49
CA ASP A 263 3.92 -5.83 -22.73
C ASP A 263 2.87 -5.10 -21.88
N GLN A 264 1.58 -5.27 -22.19
CA GLN A 264 0.47 -4.67 -21.44
C GLN A 264 -0.08 -5.58 -20.34
N ILE A 265 0.40 -6.82 -20.27
CA ILE A 265 -0.03 -7.80 -19.28
C ILE A 265 0.98 -7.79 -18.14
N ASN A 266 0.57 -7.30 -16.97
CA ASN A 266 1.37 -7.42 -15.76
C ASN A 266 1.26 -8.84 -15.21
N ILE A 267 2.40 -9.45 -14.91
CA ILE A 267 2.50 -10.81 -14.39
C ILE A 267 2.58 -10.74 -12.86
N SER A 268 1.47 -11.11 -12.23
CA SER A 268 1.43 -11.52 -10.83
C SER A 268 1.58 -13.04 -10.73
N SER A 269 1.71 -13.57 -9.52
CA SER A 269 1.86 -15.01 -9.27
C SER A 269 0.69 -15.89 -9.69
N ASP A 270 -0.50 -15.32 -9.84
CA ASP A 270 -1.72 -15.97 -10.32
C ASP A 270 -1.98 -15.74 -11.82
N THR A 271 -1.10 -14.99 -12.49
CA THR A 271 -1.21 -14.74 -13.93
C THR A 271 -0.61 -15.90 -14.71
N HIS A 272 -1.42 -16.59 -15.48
CA HIS A 272 -0.99 -17.67 -16.37
C HIS A 272 -1.41 -17.36 -17.79
N LEU A 273 -0.56 -17.71 -18.76
CA LEU A 273 -0.73 -17.41 -20.17
C LEU A 273 -0.88 -18.68 -21.00
N ALA A 274 -1.64 -18.60 -22.09
CA ALA A 274 -1.66 -19.65 -23.08
C ALA A 274 -1.76 -19.12 -24.49
N TRP A 275 -1.06 -19.76 -25.43
CA TRP A 275 -1.32 -19.63 -26.85
C TRP A 275 -2.11 -20.81 -27.36
N ALA A 276 -3.13 -20.58 -28.17
CA ALA A 276 -3.80 -21.64 -28.91
C ALA A 276 -3.92 -21.29 -30.38
N ALA A 277 -3.72 -22.28 -31.24
CA ALA A 277 -4.03 -22.14 -32.65
C ALA A 277 -5.56 -22.03 -32.83
N SER A 278 -6.03 -21.02 -33.57
CA SER A 278 -7.46 -20.67 -33.68
C SER A 278 -8.37 -21.74 -34.28
N ASN A 279 -7.79 -22.80 -34.86
CA ASN A 279 -8.48 -23.95 -35.43
C ASN A 279 -8.53 -25.18 -34.49
N THR A 280 -8.13 -25.04 -33.22
CA THR A 280 -8.06 -26.13 -32.24
C THR A 280 -9.21 -26.09 -31.24
N ASN A 281 -9.39 -27.18 -30.49
CA ASN A 281 -10.36 -27.23 -29.40
C ASN A 281 -9.70 -26.77 -28.10
N LEU A 282 -10.07 -25.59 -27.61
CA LEU A 282 -9.55 -25.01 -26.36
C LEU A 282 -9.72 -25.92 -25.14
N SER A 283 -10.68 -26.85 -25.13
CA SER A 283 -10.83 -27.83 -24.03
C SER A 283 -9.65 -28.78 -23.89
N LEU A 284 -8.70 -28.78 -24.83
CA LEU A 284 -7.46 -29.54 -24.77
C LEU A 284 -6.35 -28.81 -24.01
N LEU A 285 -6.49 -27.50 -23.78
CA LEU A 285 -5.53 -26.77 -22.95
C LEU A 285 -5.59 -27.30 -21.51
N PRO A 286 -4.43 -27.51 -20.86
CA PRO A 286 -4.40 -27.79 -19.44
C PRO A 286 -4.89 -26.56 -18.66
N PRO A 287 -5.39 -26.74 -17.43
CA PRO A 287 -5.67 -25.61 -16.54
C PRO A 287 -4.44 -24.74 -16.31
N GLY A 288 -4.64 -23.44 -16.13
CA GLY A 288 -3.56 -22.49 -15.85
C GLY A 288 -2.89 -22.70 -14.50
N ALA A 289 -3.61 -23.26 -13.52
CA ALA A 289 -3.05 -23.63 -12.22
C ALA A 289 -3.72 -24.92 -11.73
N ASP A 290 -2.94 -25.90 -11.23
CA ASP A 290 -3.44 -27.26 -10.96
C ASP A 290 -2.75 -28.02 -9.82
N CYS A 291 -2.11 -27.33 -8.87
CA CYS A 291 -1.49 -27.99 -7.71
C CYS A 291 -0.49 -29.09 -8.10
N ASN A 292 0.19 -28.92 -9.23
CA ASN A 292 1.07 -29.92 -9.85
C ASN A 292 0.38 -31.27 -10.07
N GLY A 293 -0.93 -31.28 -10.28
CA GLY A 293 -1.75 -32.47 -10.53
C GLY A 293 -2.10 -33.29 -9.28
N HIS A 294 -1.87 -32.77 -8.08
CA HIS A 294 -2.06 -33.47 -6.81
C HIS A 294 -3.03 -32.76 -5.86
N GLY A 295 -3.97 -32.00 -6.40
CA GLY A 295 -5.00 -31.31 -5.61
C GLY A 295 -5.91 -30.41 -6.44
N TRP A 296 -6.66 -29.55 -5.75
CA TRP A 296 -7.45 -28.49 -6.38
C TRP A 296 -7.22 -27.15 -5.68
N ILE A 297 -7.41 -26.05 -6.41
CA ILE A 297 -7.21 -24.71 -5.85
C ILE A 297 -8.47 -24.26 -5.11
N MET A 298 -8.27 -23.70 -3.92
CA MET A 298 -9.27 -23.02 -3.09
C MET A 298 -8.86 -21.55 -2.91
N GLY A 299 -9.83 -20.64 -3.00
CA GLY A 299 -9.58 -19.19 -2.96
C GLY A 299 -9.30 -18.60 -4.34
N SER A 300 -8.99 -17.29 -4.40
CA SER A 300 -8.67 -16.54 -5.62
C SER A 300 -7.65 -15.44 -5.35
N GLY A 301 -6.98 -14.95 -6.40
CA GLY A 301 -5.95 -13.91 -6.29
C GLY A 301 -4.78 -14.34 -5.43
N GLY A 302 -4.20 -13.40 -4.67
CA GLY A 302 -3.14 -13.68 -3.69
C GLY A 302 -3.54 -14.59 -2.53
N GLY A 303 -4.82 -14.97 -2.39
CA GLY A 303 -5.30 -15.92 -1.38
C GLY A 303 -5.55 -17.34 -1.92
N ALA A 304 -5.23 -17.60 -3.19
CA ALA A 304 -5.40 -18.93 -3.80
C ALA A 304 -4.39 -19.92 -3.21
N HIS A 305 -4.87 -21.11 -2.83
CA HIS A 305 -4.02 -22.17 -2.30
C HIS A 305 -4.52 -23.57 -2.67
N CYS A 306 -3.61 -24.53 -2.70
CA CYS A 306 -3.88 -25.91 -3.02
C CYS A 306 -4.45 -26.68 -1.83
N MET A 307 -5.53 -27.38 -2.12
CA MET A 307 -6.10 -28.44 -1.31
C MET A 307 -5.59 -29.75 -1.88
N CYS A 308 -4.56 -30.30 -1.25
CA CYS A 308 -3.87 -31.47 -1.73
C CYS A 308 -4.68 -32.76 -1.53
N ASP A 309 -4.52 -33.70 -2.46
CA ASP A 309 -5.09 -35.04 -2.38
C ASP A 309 -4.45 -35.86 -1.24
N GLU A 310 -5.09 -36.95 -0.82
CA GLU A 310 -4.55 -37.82 0.24
C GLU A 310 -3.11 -38.30 -0.08
N GLY A 311 -2.20 -38.17 0.89
CA GLY A 311 -0.78 -38.49 0.72
C GLY A 311 0.10 -37.32 0.27
N TRP A 312 -0.51 -36.15 0.08
CA TRP A 312 0.13 -34.91 -0.28
C TRP A 312 -0.23 -33.80 0.71
N THR A 313 0.75 -32.96 1.01
CA THR A 313 0.60 -31.80 1.89
C THR A 313 1.11 -30.55 1.20
N ARG A 314 0.58 -29.41 1.62
CA ARG A 314 1.00 -28.10 1.15
C ARG A 314 2.19 -27.63 2.01
N PRO A 315 3.34 -27.26 1.43
CA PRO A 315 4.41 -26.59 2.16
C PRO A 315 3.92 -25.28 2.82
N SER A 316 4.60 -24.84 3.88
CA SER A 316 4.24 -23.58 4.56
C SER A 316 4.53 -22.33 3.71
N ASP A 317 5.52 -22.48 2.85
CA ASP A 317 6.13 -21.50 1.98
C ASP A 317 5.51 -21.55 0.57
N ASP A 318 5.17 -22.74 0.06
CA ASP A 318 4.53 -22.93 -1.25
C ASP A 318 3.04 -23.31 -1.18
N TRP A 319 2.16 -22.36 -1.50
CA TRP A 319 0.72 -22.54 -1.38
C TRP A 319 0.05 -23.05 -2.66
N LEU A 320 0.74 -23.06 -3.80
CA LEU A 320 0.17 -23.51 -5.07
C LEU A 320 0.74 -24.86 -5.54
N THR A 321 1.50 -25.53 -4.68
CA THR A 321 1.98 -26.88 -4.93
C THR A 321 1.60 -27.84 -3.81
N CYS A 322 1.71 -29.12 -4.14
CA CYS A 322 1.51 -30.22 -3.23
C CYS A 322 2.79 -31.07 -3.24
N VAL A 323 3.32 -31.36 -2.07
CA VAL A 323 4.48 -32.23 -1.86
C VAL A 323 4.07 -33.51 -1.16
N GLN A 324 4.83 -34.59 -1.34
CA GLN A 324 4.48 -35.88 -0.78
C GLN A 324 4.73 -35.92 0.73
N ASP A 325 3.82 -36.55 1.47
CA ASP A 325 3.94 -36.74 2.92
C ASP A 325 5.26 -37.45 3.28
N GLY A 326 6.16 -36.74 3.98
CA GLY A 326 7.47 -37.21 4.41
C GLY A 326 8.66 -36.35 3.96
N GLU A 327 8.48 -35.44 2.99
CA GLU A 327 9.50 -34.43 2.63
C GLU A 327 9.35 -33.12 3.42
N ALA A 328 8.16 -32.88 4.01
CA ALA A 328 7.85 -31.71 4.83
C ALA A 328 8.44 -31.73 6.26
N GLU A 329 9.11 -32.81 6.69
CA GLU A 329 9.56 -33.00 8.09
C GLU A 329 10.93 -32.37 8.44
N LEU A 330 11.44 -31.40 7.67
CA LEU A 330 12.66 -30.66 8.06
C LEU A 330 12.44 -29.19 8.43
N GLN A 331 11.21 -28.68 8.36
CA GLN A 331 10.92 -27.32 8.81
C GLN A 331 9.53 -27.25 9.44
N ASN A 332 9.36 -27.83 10.64
CA ASN A 332 8.25 -27.40 11.47
C ASN A 332 8.49 -27.63 12.95
N GLN A 333 8.87 -26.58 13.64
CA GLN A 333 8.65 -26.48 15.07
C GLN A 333 8.40 -25.03 15.47
N THR A 334 7.17 -24.57 15.26
CA THR A 334 6.47 -23.67 16.21
C THR A 334 4.97 -23.79 16.00
N ASP A 335 4.35 -24.64 16.83
CA ASP A 335 2.95 -24.51 17.21
C ASP A 335 2.74 -23.16 17.93
N ALA A 336 1.78 -22.33 17.48
CA ALA A 336 1.18 -21.29 18.30
C ALA A 336 -0.27 -20.94 17.89
N ASP A 337 -1.20 -21.44 18.72
CA ASP A 337 -2.49 -20.88 19.19
C ASP A 337 -3.63 -20.51 18.19
N PRO A 338 -4.80 -21.20 18.24
CA PRO A 338 -5.96 -20.95 17.37
C PRO A 338 -6.93 -19.86 17.87
N HIS A 339 -6.54 -18.95 18.76
CA HIS A 339 -7.43 -17.89 19.27
C HIS A 339 -6.78 -16.50 19.30
N ALA A 340 -6.59 -15.89 18.13
CA ALA A 340 -6.41 -14.45 17.99
C ALA A 340 -7.46 -13.90 17.02
N ASP A 341 -8.70 -13.77 17.51
CA ASP A 341 -9.71 -12.92 16.89
C ASP A 341 -9.30 -11.46 17.14
N TYR A 342 -8.56 -10.88 16.20
CA TYR A 342 -8.33 -9.44 16.11
C TYR A 342 -8.68 -8.94 14.72
N THR A 343 -9.91 -8.48 14.59
CA THR A 343 -10.31 -7.46 13.61
C THR A 343 -9.35 -6.25 13.64
N LEU A 344 -8.76 -5.98 12.46
CA LEU A 344 -8.14 -4.74 11.95
C LEU A 344 -6.72 -4.38 12.40
N GLY A 345 -5.82 -4.28 11.40
CA GLY A 345 -4.44 -3.82 11.56
C GLY A 345 -3.82 -3.19 10.31
N HIS A 346 -4.48 -2.22 9.66
CA HIS A 346 -3.80 -1.22 8.80
C HIS A 346 -3.01 -0.20 9.64
N GLY A 347 -2.14 -0.72 10.51
CA GLY A 347 -1.49 0.00 11.62
C GLY A 347 -0.22 0.76 11.23
N THR A 348 -0.07 1.15 9.97
CA THR A 348 1.08 1.93 9.52
C THR A 348 1.04 3.33 10.13
N VAL A 349 2.13 3.73 10.79
CA VAL A 349 2.28 5.07 11.36
C VAL A 349 3.39 5.80 10.63
N THR A 350 3.09 7.01 10.16
CA THR A 350 4.06 7.96 9.62
C THR A 350 4.35 9.00 10.69
N TYR A 351 5.62 9.18 11.03
CA TYR A 351 6.07 10.14 12.04
C TYR A 351 6.63 11.40 11.39
N ILE A 352 6.44 12.55 12.04
CA ILE A 352 7.14 13.79 11.69
C ILE A 352 7.98 14.22 12.90
N LEU A 353 9.27 14.38 12.67
CA LEU A 353 10.25 14.83 13.65
C LEU A 353 10.56 16.32 13.44
N ASP A 354 10.76 17.05 14.54
CA ASP A 354 11.29 18.42 14.46
C ASP A 354 12.78 18.44 14.06
N LYS A 355 13.33 19.65 13.89
CA LYS A 355 14.76 19.91 13.64
C LYS A 355 15.68 19.39 14.74
N GLY A 356 15.15 19.14 15.93
CA GLY A 356 15.85 18.51 17.05
C GLY A 356 15.71 16.99 17.06
N LEU A 357 15.17 16.38 16.00
CA LEU A 357 14.90 14.94 15.87
C LEU A 357 14.03 14.38 17.01
N ASN A 358 13.09 15.17 17.52
CA ASN A 358 12.10 14.69 18.48
C ASN A 358 10.82 14.29 17.76
N LYS A 359 10.17 13.21 18.20
CA LYS A 359 8.85 12.82 17.71
C LYS A 359 7.85 13.92 18.07
N ARG A 360 7.34 14.64 17.07
CA ARG A 360 6.35 15.70 17.26
C ARG A 360 4.97 15.22 16.89
N LEU A 361 4.82 14.64 15.69
CA LEU A 361 3.52 14.25 15.14
C LEU A 361 3.53 12.79 14.69
N ALA A 362 2.36 12.15 14.76
CA ALA A 362 2.10 10.83 14.20
C ALA A 362 0.79 10.83 13.40
N PHE A 363 0.84 10.22 12.22
CA PHE A 363 -0.29 9.98 11.33
C PHE A 363 -0.48 8.47 11.17
N ALA A 364 -1.61 7.95 11.64
CA ALA A 364 -1.89 6.52 11.61
C ALA A 364 -2.86 6.15 10.48
N GLY A 365 -2.62 5.00 9.86
CA GLY A 365 -3.43 4.48 8.75
C GLY A 365 -3.27 5.30 7.47
N ILE A 366 -4.33 5.36 6.67
CA ILE A 366 -4.39 6.06 5.37
C ILE A 366 -5.49 7.13 5.29
N GLY A 367 -6.22 7.34 6.39
CA GLY A 367 -7.40 8.21 6.41
C GLY A 367 -7.11 9.71 6.58
N TRP A 368 -5.84 10.09 6.56
CA TRP A 368 -5.40 11.47 6.72
C TRP A 368 -5.34 12.19 5.36
N ASP A 369 -5.64 13.48 5.38
CA ASP A 369 -5.58 14.34 4.20
C ASP A 369 -4.12 14.76 3.94
N VAL A 370 -3.68 14.62 2.69
CA VAL A 370 -2.28 14.88 2.32
C VAL A 370 -1.93 16.37 2.38
N ASP A 371 -2.89 17.27 2.17
CA ASP A 371 -2.67 18.72 2.28
C ASP A 371 -2.54 19.14 3.75
N GLU A 372 -3.31 18.49 4.66
CA GLU A 372 -3.17 18.66 6.11
C GLU A 372 -1.82 18.14 6.61
N PHE A 373 -1.37 16.98 6.10
CA PHE A 373 -0.03 16.46 6.40
C PHE A 373 1.07 17.42 5.94
N LEU A 374 0.97 17.92 4.70
CA LEU A 374 1.91 18.90 4.15
C LEU A 374 1.91 20.21 4.96
N HIS A 375 0.74 20.67 5.42
CA HIS A 375 0.62 21.82 6.31
C HIS A 375 1.46 21.63 7.57
N ASP A 376 1.30 20.50 8.26
CA ASP A 376 2.00 20.21 9.51
C ASP A 376 3.53 20.12 9.32
N VAL A 377 3.98 19.52 8.21
CA VAL A 377 5.40 19.53 7.84
C VAL A 377 5.91 20.96 7.71
N ARG A 378 5.19 21.82 6.98
CA ARG A 378 5.59 23.23 6.78
C ARG A 378 5.56 24.03 8.08
N VAL A 379 4.64 23.74 8.99
CA VAL A 379 4.62 24.37 10.32
C VAL A 379 5.92 24.06 11.05
N LEU A 380 6.31 22.78 11.14
CA LEU A 380 7.54 22.37 11.82
C LEU A 380 8.82 22.91 11.17
N VAL A 381 8.82 23.12 9.85
CA VAL A 381 9.94 23.78 9.16
C VAL A 381 10.07 25.24 9.58
N ASN A 382 8.97 25.91 9.92
CA ASN A 382 8.95 27.33 10.29
C ASN A 382 9.11 27.59 11.80
N GLU A 383 9.02 26.57 12.64
CA GLU A 383 9.46 26.60 14.05
C GLU A 383 11.00 26.71 14.15
#